data_AF-A0A820LF01-F1
#
_entry.id   AF-A0A820LF01-F1
#
_cell.length_a   1.000
_cell.length_b   1.000
_cell.length_c   1.000
_cell.angle_alpha   90.00
_cell.angle_beta   90.00
_cell.angle_gamma   90.00
#
_symmetry.space_group_name_H-M   'P 1'
#
loop_
_entity.id
_entity.type
_entity.pdbx_description
1 polymer ?
#
loop_
_entity_poly.entity_id
_entity_poly.type
_entity_poly.pdbx_seq_one_letter_code
_entity_poly.pdbx_strand_id
1 'polypeptide(L)'
;MNAFDYLKISQYDNDNQKDVVTQYCKQKLIRTSSFDFPLHLSCKINDDDNIRNLIEQYYNIHKNLSFSDLINQALNQSIISNQIVYTYTQIYDKIEYINNNNLVVEVKPGHFKSDFELRRVIKEHYRSINTRLLLIRVDYHEEHKHVLFLKHLVANERIPTSDNGVYNLSYRNLLLHADFSLLHNAFNELITRSFIRARYTVAYKDKEILINDRRDSIIKLLTQSSIDAESLQLIVKNRLLELIRTVHINHTRSGFIDWRYDLLTNGTIIGSCRSIDDALRMTILLYYCNYFLMLLVDIERSSLIDSYMFLMSNTNANIYENLKCIWFDCLKLTFESMEQKITCMNTIEISLIFYLRLPRSKFEREIIHQINQMIKKPDENIDRNLADDKLLCFAMKKLRRSSVYGKNIETIFNNFELFEHYYHDQLAILLDEVRIDHLTISFAQRLLTSNPILTIEDKL
;
A
#
# COMPACT_ATOMS: atom_id res chain seq x y z
N MET A 1 0.03 20.06 -22.90
CA MET A 1 0.11 21.31 -23.68
C MET A 1 -1.09 21.33 -24.60
N ASN A 2 -2.00 22.28 -24.43
CA ASN A 2 -3.20 22.42 -25.26
C ASN A 2 -2.85 23.06 -26.61
N ALA A 3 -3.71 22.89 -27.62
CA ALA A 3 -3.49 23.46 -28.97
C ALA A 3 -3.35 24.99 -28.95
N PHE A 4 -4.11 25.65 -28.07
CA PHE A 4 -4.02 27.09 -27.81
C PHE A 4 -2.66 27.51 -27.22
N ASP A 5 -2.11 26.73 -26.29
CA ASP A 5 -0.80 26.99 -25.68
C ASP A 5 0.34 26.86 -26.71
N TYR A 6 0.23 25.87 -27.61
CA TYR A 6 1.25 25.63 -28.65
C TYR A 6 1.24 26.70 -29.73
N LEU A 7 0.05 27.19 -30.12
CA LEU A 7 -0.12 28.25 -31.11
C LEU A 7 0.05 29.66 -30.51
N LYS A 8 0.24 29.79 -29.19
CA LYS A 8 0.30 31.07 -28.46
C LYS A 8 -0.94 31.96 -28.71
N ILE A 9 -2.13 31.35 -28.79
CA ILE A 9 -3.40 32.07 -29.05
C ILE A 9 -4.17 32.21 -27.72
N SER A 10 -4.59 33.43 -27.38
CA SER A 10 -5.45 33.70 -26.22
C SER A 10 -6.85 33.12 -26.44
N GLN A 11 -7.45 32.51 -25.41
CA GLN A 11 -8.80 31.89 -25.46
C GLN A 11 -9.97 32.86 -25.70
N TYR A 12 -9.73 34.14 -26.00
CA TYR A 12 -10.78 35.14 -26.18
C TYR A 12 -11.28 35.20 -27.63
N ASP A 13 -12.59 35.05 -27.77
CA ASP A 13 -13.40 34.87 -28.97
C ASP A 13 -13.04 35.75 -30.18
N ASN A 14 -12.35 35.16 -31.15
CA ASN A 14 -12.35 35.63 -32.53
C ASN A 14 -12.58 34.41 -33.44
N ASP A 15 -13.64 34.42 -34.25
CA ASP A 15 -14.03 33.26 -35.08
C ASP A 15 -12.93 32.85 -36.08
N ASN A 16 -12.15 33.81 -36.59
CA ASN A 16 -10.97 33.54 -37.42
C ASN A 16 -9.87 32.74 -36.68
N GLN A 17 -9.75 32.87 -35.36
CA GLN A 17 -8.78 32.11 -34.57
C GLN A 17 -9.27 30.68 -34.30
N LYS A 18 -10.59 30.48 -34.22
CA LYS A 18 -11.20 29.13 -34.09
C LYS A 18 -10.98 28.31 -35.36
N ASP A 19 -11.04 28.92 -36.54
CA ASP A 19 -10.76 28.23 -37.80
C ASP A 19 -9.30 27.80 -37.93
N VAL A 20 -8.36 28.66 -37.51
CA VAL A 20 -6.92 28.32 -37.48
C VAL A 20 -6.64 27.16 -36.52
N VAL A 21 -7.24 27.17 -35.33
CA VAL A 21 -7.09 26.07 -34.36
C VAL A 21 -7.73 24.78 -34.90
N THR A 22 -8.89 24.88 -35.56
CA THR A 22 -9.57 23.74 -36.16
C THR A 22 -8.75 23.13 -37.30
N GLN A 23 -8.19 23.96 -38.17
CA GLN A 23 -7.28 23.50 -39.23
C GLN A 23 -6.02 22.87 -38.66
N TYR A 24 -5.43 23.47 -37.62
CA TYR A 24 -4.28 22.89 -36.93
C TYR A 24 -4.58 21.52 -36.31
N CYS A 25 -5.73 21.38 -35.64
CA CYS A 25 -6.18 20.09 -35.09
C CYS A 25 -6.42 19.06 -36.20
N LYS A 26 -7.06 19.46 -37.31
CA LYS A 26 -7.27 18.58 -38.48
C LYS A 26 -5.95 18.10 -39.07
N GLN A 27 -5.00 19.00 -39.31
CA GLN A 27 -3.67 18.64 -39.81
C GLN A 27 -2.93 17.71 -38.86
N LYS A 28 -3.03 17.93 -37.54
CA LYS A 28 -2.40 17.07 -36.54
C LYS A 28 -3.01 15.66 -36.52
N LEU A 29 -4.33 15.54 -36.68
CA LEU A 29 -5.02 14.26 -36.80
C LEU A 29 -4.61 13.50 -38.07
N ILE A 30 -4.54 14.19 -39.22
CA ILE A 30 -4.09 13.63 -40.51
C ILE A 30 -2.62 13.18 -40.43
N ARG A 31 -1.78 13.91 -39.68
CA ARG A 31 -0.38 13.51 -39.47
C ARG A 31 -0.23 12.24 -38.63
N THR A 32 -1.19 11.95 -37.75
CA THR A 32 -1.19 10.74 -36.90
C THR A 32 -1.99 9.57 -37.46
N SER A 33 -2.69 9.75 -38.58
CA SER A 33 -3.51 8.68 -39.15
C SER A 33 -2.66 7.62 -39.85
N SER A 34 -3.12 6.37 -39.80
CA SER A 34 -2.47 5.23 -40.45
C SER A 34 -2.59 5.30 -41.98
N PHE A 35 -1.79 4.48 -42.66
CA PHE A 35 -1.84 4.35 -44.12
C PHE A 35 -3.19 3.85 -44.64
N ASP A 36 -3.97 3.17 -43.80
CA ASP A 36 -5.30 2.67 -44.16
C ASP A 36 -6.36 3.77 -44.22
N PHE A 37 -6.06 4.96 -43.69
CA PHE A 37 -7.01 6.07 -43.61
C PHE A 37 -7.45 6.60 -44.99
N PRO A 38 -6.54 6.94 -45.92
CA PRO A 38 -6.92 7.28 -47.30
C PRO A 38 -7.68 6.17 -48.01
N LEU A 39 -7.31 4.91 -47.78
CA LEU A 39 -7.98 3.76 -48.39
C LEU A 39 -9.43 3.67 -47.91
N HIS A 40 -9.65 3.76 -46.60
CA HIS A 40 -10.98 3.75 -46.02
C HIS A 40 -11.84 4.94 -46.47
N LEU A 41 -11.23 6.12 -46.63
CA LEU A 41 -11.91 7.29 -47.19
C LEU A 41 -12.29 7.09 -48.66
N SER A 42 -11.42 6.47 -49.46
CA SER A 42 -11.70 6.18 -50.88
C SER A 42 -12.83 5.16 -51.08
N CYS A 43 -13.07 4.29 -50.09
CA CYS A 43 -14.17 3.32 -50.13
C CYS A 43 -15.53 3.91 -49.74
N LYS A 44 -15.60 5.16 -49.24
CA LYS A 44 -16.87 5.83 -48.96
C LYS A 44 -17.43 6.37 -50.28
N ILE A 45 -18.57 5.82 -50.70
CA ILE A 45 -19.19 5.87 -52.05
C ILE A 45 -19.63 7.27 -52.55
N ASN A 46 -19.26 8.37 -51.88
CA ASN A 46 -19.65 9.71 -52.33
C ASN A 46 -18.45 10.44 -52.93
N ASP A 47 -18.57 10.84 -54.20
CA ASP A 47 -17.68 11.79 -54.90
C ASP A 47 -17.79 13.18 -54.25
N ASP A 48 -17.28 13.28 -53.03
CA ASP A 48 -17.20 14.52 -52.27
C ASP A 48 -15.79 15.08 -52.52
N ASP A 49 -15.69 16.24 -53.18
CA ASP A 49 -14.41 16.91 -53.45
C ASP A 49 -13.59 17.15 -52.16
N ASN A 50 -14.29 17.22 -51.02
CA ASN A 50 -13.70 17.30 -49.69
C ASN A 50 -12.90 16.04 -49.30
N ILE A 51 -13.34 14.85 -49.70
CA ILE A 51 -12.65 13.59 -49.41
C ILE A 51 -11.39 13.49 -50.26
N ARG A 52 -11.46 13.86 -51.54
CA ARG A 52 -10.29 13.90 -52.43
C ARG A 52 -9.23 14.87 -51.92
N ASN A 53 -9.63 16.07 -51.50
CA ASN A 53 -8.73 17.06 -50.90
C ASN A 53 -8.08 16.54 -49.60
N LEU A 54 -8.82 15.80 -48.75
CA LEU A 54 -8.23 15.18 -47.54
C LEU A 54 -7.21 14.09 -47.86
N ILE A 55 -7.46 13.28 -48.90
CA ILE A 55 -6.53 12.24 -49.36
C ILE A 55 -5.26 12.88 -49.94
N GLU A 56 -5.40 13.93 -50.76
CA GLU A 56 -4.26 14.69 -51.29
C GLU A 56 -3.46 15.37 -50.18
N GLN A 57 -4.13 15.99 -49.20
CA GLN A 57 -3.48 16.56 -48.01
C GLN A 57 -2.71 15.49 -47.22
N TYR A 58 -3.27 14.30 -47.05
CA TYR A 58 -2.59 13.18 -46.40
C TYR A 58 -1.29 12.83 -47.13
N TYR A 59 -1.36 12.55 -48.44
CA TYR A 59 -0.15 12.17 -49.19
C TYR A 59 0.86 13.31 -49.26
N ASN A 60 0.44 14.56 -49.39
CA ASN A 60 1.35 15.71 -49.37
C ASN A 60 2.08 15.87 -48.03
N ILE A 61 1.39 15.64 -46.91
CA ILE A 61 2.00 15.65 -45.57
C ILE A 61 2.98 14.48 -45.41
N HIS A 62 2.59 13.27 -45.84
CA HIS A 62 3.36 12.04 -45.61
C HIS A 62 4.46 11.77 -46.62
N LYS A 63 4.45 12.41 -47.80
CA LYS A 63 5.49 12.26 -48.85
C LYS A 63 6.90 12.60 -48.38
N ASN A 64 7.02 13.52 -47.42
CA ASN A 64 8.29 13.99 -46.86
C ASN A 64 8.48 13.58 -45.39
N LEU A 65 7.65 12.67 -44.86
CA LEU A 65 7.73 12.19 -43.48
C LEU A 65 8.53 10.88 -43.42
N SER A 66 9.84 10.97 -43.64
CA SER A 66 10.74 9.91 -43.23
C SER A 66 11.27 10.18 -41.81
N PHE A 67 11.61 9.11 -41.08
CA PHE A 67 12.18 9.28 -39.73
C PHE A 67 13.56 9.96 -39.77
N SER A 68 14.34 9.73 -40.83
CA SER A 68 15.62 10.41 -41.07
C SER A 68 15.42 11.91 -41.31
N ASP A 69 14.41 12.31 -42.09
CA ASP A 69 14.09 13.73 -42.30
C ASP A 69 13.62 14.40 -41.02
N LEU A 70 12.84 13.70 -40.19
CA LEU A 70 12.41 14.20 -38.88
C LEU A 70 13.59 14.48 -37.95
N ILE A 71 14.58 13.59 -37.92
CA ILE A 71 15.80 13.79 -37.11
C ILE A 71 16.65 14.93 -37.68
N ASN A 72 16.80 15.02 -39.00
CA ASN A 72 17.55 16.11 -39.63
C ASN A 72 16.90 17.47 -39.34
N GLN A 73 15.57 17.55 -39.39
CA GLN A 73 14.83 18.73 -38.97
C GLN A 73 15.06 19.03 -37.47
N ALA A 74 15.10 17.99 -36.63
CA ALA A 74 15.34 18.13 -35.20
C ALA A 74 16.72 18.66 -34.83
N LEU A 75 17.74 18.25 -35.58
CA LEU A 75 19.11 18.71 -35.39
C LEU A 75 19.31 20.14 -35.92
N ASN A 76 18.61 20.52 -36.99
CA ASN A 76 18.75 21.83 -37.63
C ASN A 76 17.87 22.92 -37.00
N GLN A 77 16.70 22.55 -36.46
CA GLN A 77 15.80 23.47 -35.77
C GLN A 77 15.98 23.30 -34.26
N SER A 78 16.64 24.26 -33.61
CA SER A 78 16.87 24.33 -32.15
C SER A 78 15.59 24.39 -31.28
N ILE A 79 14.42 24.10 -31.87
CA ILE A 79 13.07 24.29 -31.31
C ILE A 79 12.31 22.94 -31.23
N ILE A 80 12.96 21.80 -31.45
CA ILE A 80 12.25 20.52 -31.31
C ILE A 80 12.06 20.17 -29.83
N SER A 81 10.83 20.39 -29.37
CA SER A 81 10.29 19.93 -28.10
C SER A 81 10.03 18.41 -28.13
N ASN A 82 9.86 17.80 -26.97
CA ASN A 82 9.63 16.36 -26.81
C ASN A 82 8.55 15.84 -27.78
N GLN A 83 8.91 14.90 -28.66
CA GLN A 83 7.99 14.26 -29.61
C GLN A 83 7.86 12.77 -29.32
N ILE A 84 6.65 12.24 -29.55
CA ILE A 84 6.36 10.81 -29.53
C ILE A 84 6.05 10.41 -30.97
N VAL A 85 6.77 9.40 -31.48
CA VAL A 85 6.59 8.87 -32.83
C VAL A 85 6.08 7.44 -32.71
N TYR A 86 4.94 7.16 -33.31
CA TYR A 86 4.42 5.81 -33.45
C TYR A 86 4.85 5.25 -34.79
N THR A 87 5.33 4.02 -34.79
CA THR A 87 5.77 3.34 -36.01
C THR A 87 5.45 1.85 -35.92
N TYR A 88 5.19 1.25 -37.08
CA TYR A 88 5.05 -0.20 -37.26
C TYR A 88 6.35 -0.87 -37.71
N THR A 89 7.43 -0.11 -37.85
CA THR A 89 8.76 -0.63 -38.22
C THR A 89 9.39 -1.42 -37.08
N GLN A 90 10.10 -2.49 -37.41
CA GLN A 90 10.76 -3.35 -36.41
C GLN A 90 11.81 -2.59 -35.60
N ILE A 91 11.91 -2.90 -34.31
CA ILE A 91 12.80 -2.21 -33.37
C ILE A 91 14.26 -2.64 -33.52
N TYR A 92 14.49 -3.80 -34.12
CA TYR A 92 15.83 -4.36 -34.32
C TYR A 92 16.57 -3.74 -35.51
N ASP A 93 15.84 -3.12 -36.45
CA ASP A 93 16.44 -2.46 -37.60
C ASP A 93 17.27 -1.24 -37.15
N LYS A 94 18.49 -1.17 -37.68
CA LYS A 94 19.36 0.00 -37.52
C LYS A 94 18.78 1.14 -38.34
N ILE A 95 18.57 2.27 -37.68
CA ILE A 95 18.16 3.49 -38.36
C ILE A 95 19.43 4.13 -38.91
N GLU A 96 19.58 4.17 -40.23
CA GLU A 96 20.71 4.85 -40.87
C GLU A 96 20.51 6.37 -40.77
N TYR A 97 21.37 7.02 -39.99
CA TYR A 97 21.39 8.48 -39.88
C TYR A 97 22.29 9.06 -40.96
N ILE A 98 21.78 10.01 -41.73
CA ILE A 98 22.41 10.44 -43.00
C ILE A 98 23.80 11.07 -42.83
N ASN A 99 24.24 11.53 -41.64
CA ASN A 99 25.63 12.02 -41.49
C ASN A 99 26.21 12.22 -40.08
N ASN A 100 25.58 11.84 -38.95
CA ASN A 100 26.12 12.20 -37.62
C ASN A 100 25.79 11.20 -36.50
N ASN A 101 26.49 10.06 -36.47
CA ASN A 101 26.36 9.06 -35.38
C ASN A 101 26.69 9.61 -33.98
N ASN A 102 27.40 10.73 -33.87
CA ASN A 102 27.83 11.31 -32.58
C ASN A 102 26.82 12.30 -31.97
N LEU A 103 25.74 12.63 -32.69
CA LEU A 103 24.73 13.60 -32.26
C LEU A 103 23.43 12.97 -31.76
N VAL A 104 23.23 11.66 -31.92
CA VAL A 104 22.03 10.95 -31.45
C VAL A 104 22.44 9.90 -30.42
N VAL A 105 21.82 9.93 -29.24
CA VAL A 105 21.95 8.89 -28.21
C VAL A 105 20.71 8.01 -28.28
N GLU A 106 20.89 6.79 -28.80
CA GLU A 106 19.80 5.80 -28.89
C GLU A 106 19.74 4.95 -27.61
N VAL A 107 18.55 4.87 -27.03
CA VAL A 107 18.24 4.11 -25.82
C VAL A 107 17.12 3.14 -26.15
N LYS A 108 17.40 1.84 -25.99
CA LYS A 108 16.40 0.77 -26.09
C LYS A 108 16.25 0.16 -24.69
N PRO A 109 15.10 0.31 -24.00
CA PRO A 109 14.90 -0.14 -22.63
C PRO A 109 15.30 -1.60 -22.42
N GLY A 110 14.90 -2.50 -23.32
CA GLY A 110 15.21 -3.93 -23.26
C GLY A 110 16.69 -4.30 -23.37
N HIS A 111 17.57 -3.38 -23.78
CA HIS A 111 19.02 -3.60 -23.77
C HIS A 111 19.67 -3.33 -22.42
N PHE A 112 18.99 -2.65 -21.50
CA PHE A 112 19.52 -2.35 -20.17
C PHE A 112 19.15 -3.44 -19.19
N LYS A 113 20.14 -3.91 -18.42
CA LYS A 113 19.90 -4.94 -17.40
C LYS A 113 19.32 -4.32 -16.12
N SER A 114 19.60 -3.04 -15.86
CA SER A 114 19.10 -2.35 -14.67
C SER A 114 18.59 -0.93 -14.96
N ASP A 115 17.67 -0.47 -14.12
CA ASP A 115 17.24 0.94 -14.09
C ASP A 115 18.43 1.89 -13.87
N PHE A 116 19.38 1.50 -13.03
CA PHE A 116 20.53 2.33 -12.73
C PHE A 116 21.38 2.62 -13.98
N GLU A 117 21.60 1.61 -14.83
CA GLU A 117 22.31 1.79 -16.11
C GLU A 117 21.56 2.74 -17.04
N LEU A 118 20.24 2.56 -17.17
CA LEU A 118 19.38 3.42 -17.99
C LEU A 118 19.37 4.87 -17.48
N ARG A 119 19.21 5.06 -16.17
CA ARG A 119 19.30 6.38 -15.51
C ARG A 119 20.63 7.03 -15.74
N ARG A 120 21.72 6.28 -15.57
CA ARG A 120 23.06 6.79 -15.77
C ARG A 120 23.24 7.30 -17.20
N VAL A 121 22.81 6.55 -18.21
CA VAL A 121 22.91 6.98 -19.62
C VAL A 121 22.07 8.24 -19.90
N ILE A 122 20.84 8.29 -19.40
CA ILE A 122 19.96 9.47 -19.59
C ILE A 122 20.49 10.68 -18.83
N LYS A 123 21.06 10.49 -17.65
CA LYS A 123 21.68 11.54 -16.85
C LYS A 123 22.98 12.05 -17.46
N GLU A 124 23.81 11.17 -18.00
CA GLU A 124 25.02 11.52 -18.76
C GLU A 124 24.66 12.33 -20.02
N HIS A 125 23.55 11.97 -20.70
CA HIS A 125 23.03 12.74 -21.82
C HIS A 125 22.69 14.18 -21.42
N TYR A 126 21.88 14.39 -20.38
CA TYR A 126 21.48 15.73 -19.93
C TYR A 126 22.60 16.55 -19.26
N ARG A 127 23.65 15.89 -18.75
CA ARG A 127 24.86 16.55 -18.22
C ARG A 127 25.85 16.95 -19.31
N SER A 128 25.79 16.33 -20.49
CA SER A 128 26.71 16.63 -21.58
C SER A 128 26.42 18.01 -22.19
N ILE A 129 27.46 18.81 -22.41
CA ILE A 129 27.38 20.19 -22.93
C ILE A 129 26.97 20.21 -24.42
N ASN A 130 27.06 19.07 -25.10
CA ASN A 130 26.76 18.95 -26.52
C ASN A 130 25.25 18.76 -26.73
N THR A 131 24.68 19.47 -27.71
CA THR A 131 23.29 19.33 -28.16
C THR A 131 23.10 17.97 -28.86
N ARG A 132 23.03 16.90 -28.09
CA ARG A 132 22.71 15.56 -28.57
C ARG A 132 21.19 15.37 -28.50
N LEU A 133 20.64 14.65 -29.46
CA LEU A 133 19.25 14.22 -29.46
C LEU A 133 19.13 12.88 -28.73
N LEU A 134 18.20 12.77 -27.77
CA LEU A 134 17.88 11.51 -27.10
C LEU A 134 16.75 10.80 -27.85
N LEU A 135 17.05 9.61 -28.38
CA LEU A 135 16.06 8.75 -29.03
C LEU A 135 15.80 7.54 -28.13
N ILE A 136 14.58 7.44 -27.59
CA ILE A 136 14.13 6.27 -26.83
C ILE A 136 13.19 5.46 -27.72
N ARG A 137 13.56 4.21 -28.03
CA ARG A 137 12.72 3.28 -28.80
C ARG A 137 12.12 2.27 -27.84
N VAL A 138 10.81 2.11 -27.85
CA VAL A 138 10.09 1.22 -26.95
C VAL A 138 9.26 0.26 -27.80
N ASP A 139 9.36 -1.04 -27.52
CA ASP A 139 8.42 -2.00 -28.10
C ASP A 139 7.11 -1.91 -27.35
N TYR A 140 6.06 -1.42 -27.99
CA TYR A 140 4.78 -1.31 -27.30
C TYR A 140 4.15 -2.68 -27.01
N HIS A 141 4.44 -3.71 -27.81
CA HIS A 141 3.88 -5.03 -27.57
C HIS A 141 4.50 -5.68 -26.33
N GLU A 142 5.81 -5.51 -26.12
CA GLU A 142 6.53 -6.15 -25.01
C GLU A 142 6.74 -5.21 -23.80
N GLU A 143 7.03 -3.94 -24.06
CA GLU A 143 7.54 -2.96 -23.08
C GLU A 143 6.56 -1.81 -22.77
N HIS A 144 5.26 -1.91 -23.13
CA HIS A 144 4.27 -0.85 -22.86
C HIS A 144 4.24 -0.41 -21.38
N LYS A 145 4.55 -1.33 -20.45
CA LYS A 145 4.62 -1.06 -19.01
C LYS A 145 5.74 -0.08 -18.66
N HIS A 146 6.81 -0.02 -19.46
CA HIS A 146 7.97 0.85 -19.25
C HIS A 146 7.75 2.27 -19.77
N VAL A 147 6.75 2.52 -20.62
CA VAL A 147 6.49 3.87 -21.18
C VAL A 147 6.25 4.90 -20.07
N LEU A 148 5.46 4.55 -19.06
CA LEU A 148 5.17 5.43 -17.92
C LEU A 148 6.41 5.69 -17.06
N PHE A 149 7.24 4.66 -16.92
CA PHE A 149 8.49 4.71 -16.18
C PHE A 149 9.53 5.58 -16.87
N LEU A 150 9.72 5.41 -18.18
CA LEU A 150 10.63 6.21 -19.01
C LEU A 150 10.23 7.69 -19.00
N LYS A 151 8.93 7.97 -19.07
CA LYS A 151 8.42 9.35 -18.93
C LYS A 151 8.85 10.00 -17.62
N HIS A 152 8.81 9.25 -16.50
CA HIS A 152 9.24 9.74 -15.19
C HIS A 152 10.75 9.95 -15.13
N LEU A 153 11.52 8.98 -15.63
CA LEU A 153 12.98 9.05 -15.63
C LEU A 153 13.47 10.27 -16.43
N VAL A 154 12.93 10.47 -17.64
CA VAL A 154 13.25 11.64 -18.49
C VAL A 154 12.81 12.96 -17.85
N ALA A 155 11.65 12.99 -17.18
CA ALA A 155 11.17 14.20 -16.52
C ALA A 155 12.05 14.61 -15.32
N ASN A 156 12.53 13.64 -14.54
CA ASN A 156 13.34 13.90 -13.35
C ASN A 156 14.80 14.24 -13.69
N GLU A 157 15.41 13.51 -14.62
CA GLU A 157 16.84 13.72 -14.95
C GLU A 157 17.06 14.99 -15.80
N ARG A 158 16.00 15.58 -16.37
CA ARG A 158 16.06 16.83 -17.12
C ARG A 158 16.14 18.08 -16.23
N ILE A 159 15.75 18.00 -14.95
CA ILE A 159 15.77 19.15 -14.02
C ILE A 159 17.06 19.07 -13.19
N PRO A 160 18.05 19.96 -13.38
CA PRO A 160 19.35 19.83 -12.72
C PRO A 160 19.33 20.14 -11.21
N THR A 161 18.23 20.67 -10.67
CA THR A 161 18.22 21.36 -9.36
C THR A 161 17.13 20.95 -8.39
N SER A 162 16.53 19.77 -8.50
CA SER A 162 15.57 19.32 -7.47
C SER A 162 15.97 17.97 -6.88
N ASP A 163 16.53 18.02 -5.67
CA ASP A 163 16.50 16.90 -4.71
C ASP A 163 15.06 16.46 -4.38
N ASN A 164 14.06 17.22 -4.83
CA ASN A 164 12.66 16.84 -4.83
C ASN A 164 12.29 16.21 -6.17
N GLY A 165 12.32 14.88 -6.26
CA GLY A 165 11.84 14.15 -7.43
C GLY A 165 10.42 14.57 -7.81
N VAL A 166 10.15 14.77 -9.10
CA VAL A 166 8.81 15.07 -9.59
C VAL A 166 8.03 13.75 -9.68
N TYR A 167 7.38 13.37 -8.58
CA TYR A 167 6.72 12.09 -8.46
C TYR A 167 5.34 12.06 -9.17
N ASN A 168 5.19 11.20 -10.19
CA ASN A 168 4.04 11.15 -11.09
C ASN A 168 2.79 10.46 -10.48
N LEU A 169 1.62 11.08 -10.63
CA LEU A 169 0.32 10.51 -10.28
C LEU A 169 -0.02 9.19 -10.99
N SER A 170 0.65 8.80 -12.08
CA SER A 170 0.34 7.55 -12.81
C SER A 170 0.72 6.27 -12.07
N TYR A 171 1.66 6.31 -11.12
CA TYR A 171 1.92 5.16 -10.22
C TYR A 171 0.72 4.82 -9.34
N ARG A 172 -0.20 5.77 -9.15
CA ARG A 172 -1.50 5.54 -8.52
C ARG A 172 -2.26 4.41 -9.18
N ASN A 173 -2.35 4.43 -10.52
CA ASN A 173 -3.13 3.42 -11.22
C ASN A 173 -2.44 2.06 -11.11
N LEU A 174 -1.11 2.02 -11.09
CA LEU A 174 -0.33 0.80 -10.90
C LEU A 174 -0.50 0.19 -9.49
N LEU A 175 -0.55 1.01 -8.44
CA LEU A 175 -0.80 0.58 -7.06
C LEU A 175 -2.27 0.23 -6.81
N LEU A 176 -3.21 0.91 -7.47
CA LEU A 176 -4.64 0.67 -7.29
C LEU A 176 -5.18 -0.43 -8.23
N HIS A 177 -4.50 -0.76 -9.32
CA HIS A 177 -4.78 -1.94 -10.14
C HIS A 177 -4.34 -3.19 -9.38
N ALA A 178 -5.30 -3.71 -8.62
CA ALA A 178 -5.14 -4.82 -7.69
C ALA A 178 -4.72 -6.16 -8.34
N ASP A 179 -4.64 -6.25 -9.68
CA ASP A 179 -4.27 -7.49 -10.39
C ASP A 179 -2.85 -7.95 -10.06
N PHE A 180 -1.96 -7.02 -9.68
CA PHE A 180 -0.62 -7.36 -9.18
C PHE A 180 -0.64 -7.96 -7.76
N SER A 181 -1.66 -7.65 -6.97
CA SER A 181 -1.79 -7.95 -5.53
C SER A 181 -2.72 -9.13 -5.19
N LEU A 182 -3.24 -9.83 -6.20
CA LEU A 182 -4.28 -10.85 -6.04
C LEU A 182 -3.86 -12.29 -6.42
N LEU A 183 -2.67 -12.50 -6.99
CA LEU A 183 -2.12 -13.86 -7.13
C LEU A 183 -1.79 -14.40 -5.73
N HIS A 184 -2.40 -15.53 -5.38
CA HIS A 184 -2.22 -16.22 -4.09
C HIS A 184 -0.74 -16.31 -3.67
N ASN A 185 0.15 -16.56 -4.63
CA ASN A 185 1.59 -16.65 -4.41
C ASN A 185 2.23 -15.34 -3.94
N ALA A 186 1.78 -14.18 -4.43
CA ALA A 186 2.30 -12.88 -4.02
C ALA A 186 1.87 -12.52 -2.59
N PHE A 187 0.66 -12.93 -2.19
CA PHE A 187 0.20 -12.74 -0.81
C PHE A 187 0.98 -13.63 0.17
N ASN A 188 1.25 -14.88 -0.20
CA ASN A 188 2.06 -15.80 0.60
C ASN A 188 3.51 -15.29 0.76
N GLU A 189 4.08 -14.72 -0.31
CA GLU A 189 5.40 -14.07 -0.25
C GLU A 189 5.39 -12.86 0.69
N LEU A 190 4.35 -12.03 0.62
CA LEU A 190 4.17 -10.87 1.47
C LEU A 190 4.03 -11.25 2.96
N ILE A 191 3.28 -12.31 3.27
CA ILE A 191 3.20 -12.89 4.62
C ILE A 191 4.60 -13.27 5.08
N THR A 192 5.30 -14.10 4.32
CA THR A 192 6.62 -14.65 4.69
C THR A 192 7.62 -13.54 4.97
N ARG A 193 7.71 -12.54 4.09
CA ARG A 193 8.61 -11.38 4.25
C ARG A 193 8.28 -10.54 5.48
N SER A 194 7.00 -10.39 5.79
CA SER A 194 6.57 -9.59 6.94
C SER A 194 6.88 -10.31 8.26
N PHE A 195 6.68 -11.62 8.32
CA PHE A 195 7.07 -12.44 9.47
C PHE A 195 8.58 -12.56 9.68
N ILE A 196 9.41 -12.36 8.64
CA ILE A 196 10.87 -12.23 8.82
C ILE A 196 11.23 -10.93 9.55
N ARG A 197 10.44 -9.87 9.32
CA ARG A 197 10.66 -8.55 9.93
C ARG A 197 10.01 -8.41 11.31
N ALA A 198 8.92 -9.12 11.56
CA ALA A 198 8.29 -9.21 12.88
C ALA A 198 9.06 -10.18 13.78
N ARG A 199 9.71 -9.67 14.82
CA ARG A 199 10.40 -10.46 15.83
C ARG A 199 9.51 -10.61 17.05
N TYR A 200 9.11 -11.84 17.33
CA TYR A 200 8.37 -12.13 18.55
C TYR A 200 9.33 -12.29 19.72
N THR A 201 8.98 -11.66 20.83
CA THR A 201 9.71 -11.74 22.09
C THR A 201 8.76 -12.23 23.18
N VAL A 202 9.24 -13.10 24.04
CA VAL A 202 8.50 -13.63 25.20
C VAL A 202 9.28 -13.31 26.47
N ALA A 203 8.60 -13.17 27.61
CA ALA A 203 9.27 -12.88 28.87
C ALA A 203 10.21 -14.03 29.33
N TYR A 204 10.01 -15.25 28.81
CA TYR A 204 10.71 -16.46 29.26
C TYR A 204 11.16 -17.35 28.11
N LYS A 205 12.38 -17.86 28.24
CA LYS A 205 13.05 -18.65 27.19
C LYS A 205 12.34 -19.96 26.87
N ASP A 206 11.74 -20.62 27.86
CA ASP A 206 11.07 -21.92 27.65
C ASP A 206 9.86 -21.81 26.70
N LYS A 207 9.26 -20.62 26.60
CA LYS A 207 8.15 -20.32 25.70
C LYS A 207 8.61 -19.90 24.30
N GLU A 208 9.91 -19.74 24.04
CA GLU A 208 10.43 -19.42 22.71
C GLU A 208 10.13 -20.53 21.69
N ILE A 209 10.08 -21.78 22.15
CA ILE A 209 9.75 -22.93 21.30
C ILE A 209 8.33 -22.79 20.74
N LEU A 210 7.38 -22.30 21.55
CA LEU A 210 5.98 -22.09 21.16
C LEU A 210 5.80 -20.98 20.12
N ILE A 211 6.78 -20.08 19.96
CA ILE A 211 6.72 -19.01 18.96
C ILE A 211 6.67 -19.59 17.55
N ASN A 212 7.49 -20.60 17.27
CA ASN A 212 7.56 -21.21 15.94
C ASN A 212 6.25 -21.94 15.60
N ASP A 213 5.73 -22.73 16.53
CA ASP A 213 4.45 -23.44 16.35
C ASP A 213 3.28 -22.47 16.13
N ARG A 214 3.25 -21.37 16.89
CA ARG A 214 2.25 -20.30 16.71
C ARG A 214 2.40 -19.64 15.35
N ARG A 215 3.63 -19.30 14.95
CA ARG A 215 3.91 -18.67 13.65
C ARG A 215 3.42 -19.54 12.50
N ASP A 216 3.71 -20.83 12.54
CA ASP A 216 3.26 -21.78 11.50
C ASP A 216 1.73 -21.88 11.47
N SER A 217 1.08 -21.85 12.63
CA SER A 217 -0.38 -21.83 12.73
C SER A 217 -0.99 -20.57 12.10
N ILE A 218 -0.40 -19.40 12.33
CA ILE A 218 -0.87 -18.13 11.75
C ILE A 218 -0.63 -18.09 10.25
N ILE A 219 0.55 -18.52 9.79
CA ILE A 219 0.84 -18.64 8.36
C ILE A 219 -0.19 -19.55 7.70
N LYS A 220 -0.50 -20.69 8.31
CA LYS A 220 -1.54 -21.60 7.78
C LYS A 220 -2.91 -20.90 7.70
N LEU A 221 -3.33 -20.18 8.72
CA LEU A 221 -4.60 -19.43 8.71
C LEU A 221 -4.66 -18.32 7.64
N LEU A 222 -3.54 -17.63 7.41
CA LEU A 222 -3.47 -16.54 6.44
C LEU A 222 -3.23 -17.02 5.00
N THR A 223 -2.77 -18.27 4.81
CA THR A 223 -2.52 -18.87 3.50
C THR A 223 -3.62 -19.82 3.05
N GLN A 224 -4.44 -20.35 3.94
CA GLN A 224 -5.56 -21.23 3.56
C GLN A 224 -6.63 -20.45 2.78
N SER A 225 -6.87 -20.88 1.53
CA SER A 225 -7.92 -20.33 0.68
C SER A 225 -9.28 -20.86 1.13
N SER A 226 -9.96 -20.13 2.01
CA SER A 226 -11.36 -20.37 2.34
C SER A 226 -12.26 -19.43 1.55
N ILE A 227 -13.40 -19.95 1.08
CA ILE A 227 -14.44 -19.15 0.39
C ILE A 227 -15.23 -18.29 1.39
N ASP A 228 -15.08 -18.58 2.69
CA ASP A 228 -15.78 -17.91 3.76
C ASP A 228 -15.39 -16.44 3.85
N ALA A 229 -16.41 -15.58 3.74
CA ALA A 229 -16.26 -14.13 3.87
C ALA A 229 -15.67 -13.70 5.23
N GLU A 230 -15.76 -14.58 6.22
CA GLU A 230 -15.30 -14.39 7.61
C GLU A 230 -13.90 -14.95 7.88
N SER A 231 -13.22 -15.42 6.84
CA SER A 231 -11.85 -15.91 6.98
C SER A 231 -10.88 -14.79 7.31
N LEU A 232 -9.95 -15.05 8.23
CA LEU A 232 -8.92 -14.08 8.63
C LEU A 232 -8.11 -13.61 7.42
N GLN A 233 -7.80 -14.50 6.49
CA GLN A 233 -7.14 -14.17 5.22
C GLN A 233 -7.90 -13.06 4.47
N LEU A 234 -9.20 -13.24 4.26
CA LEU A 234 -10.00 -12.27 3.49
C LEU A 234 -10.17 -10.95 4.25
N ILE A 235 -10.40 -11.00 5.57
CA ILE A 235 -10.52 -9.82 6.43
C ILE A 235 -9.24 -8.97 6.34
N VAL A 236 -8.08 -9.59 6.56
CA VAL A 236 -6.78 -8.91 6.51
C VAL A 236 -6.48 -8.38 5.12
N LYS A 237 -6.76 -9.16 4.08
CA LYS A 237 -6.55 -8.77 2.68
C LYS A 237 -7.42 -7.57 2.28
N ASN A 238 -8.71 -7.60 2.60
CA ASN A 238 -9.63 -6.50 2.31
C ASN A 238 -9.20 -5.23 3.05
N ARG A 239 -8.79 -5.35 4.31
CA ARG A 239 -8.31 -4.21 5.08
C ARG A 239 -7.02 -3.63 4.54
N LEU A 240 -6.06 -4.45 4.12
CA LEU A 240 -4.82 -3.99 3.49
C LEU A 240 -5.12 -3.13 2.25
N LEU A 241 -6.05 -3.58 1.40
CA LEU A 241 -6.48 -2.82 0.22
C LEU A 241 -7.17 -1.51 0.60
N GLU A 242 -7.98 -1.50 1.65
CA GLU A 242 -8.63 -0.29 2.16
C GLU A 242 -7.61 0.70 2.75
N LEU A 243 -6.60 0.22 3.48
CA LEU A 243 -5.50 1.04 4.01
C LEU A 243 -4.74 1.72 2.86
N ILE A 244 -4.35 0.96 1.84
CA ILE A 244 -3.64 1.50 0.67
C ILE A 244 -4.50 2.55 -0.05
N ARG A 245 -5.82 2.33 -0.15
CA ARG A 245 -6.75 3.31 -0.74
C ARG A 245 -6.92 4.56 0.12
N THR A 246 -6.96 4.44 1.44
CA THR A 246 -7.23 5.57 2.35
C THR A 246 -6.00 6.47 2.53
N VAL A 247 -4.80 5.90 2.64
CA VAL A 247 -3.52 6.64 2.60
C VAL A 247 -3.43 7.49 1.33
N HIS A 248 -3.91 6.95 0.22
CA HIS A 248 -3.94 7.62 -1.07
C HIS A 248 -4.95 8.79 -1.15
N ILE A 249 -6.06 8.76 -0.41
CA ILE A 249 -7.10 9.80 -0.47
C ILE A 249 -6.79 10.99 0.45
N ASN A 250 -6.17 10.74 1.61
CA ASN A 250 -6.04 11.72 2.69
C ASN A 250 -4.66 12.40 2.75
N HIS A 251 -4.19 12.93 1.63
CA HIS A 251 -2.93 13.71 1.52
C HIS A 251 -2.86 14.96 2.42
N THR A 252 -3.96 15.36 3.07
CA THR A 252 -4.10 16.58 3.86
C THR A 252 -4.25 16.34 5.38
N ARG A 253 -4.31 15.09 5.85
CA ARG A 253 -4.27 14.82 7.30
C ARG A 253 -2.83 14.84 7.79
N SER A 254 -2.58 15.56 8.89
CA SER A 254 -1.29 15.94 9.49
C SER A 254 -0.39 14.78 9.99
N GLY A 255 -0.60 13.55 9.51
CA GLY A 255 0.20 12.37 9.86
C GLY A 255 0.78 11.61 8.66
N PHE A 256 0.34 11.89 7.42
CA PHE A 256 0.82 11.18 6.24
C PHE A 256 2.03 11.88 5.62
N ILE A 257 3.16 11.17 5.60
CA ILE A 257 4.25 11.44 4.66
C ILE A 257 3.76 10.99 3.29
N ASP A 258 4.09 11.75 2.25
CA ASP A 258 3.71 11.44 0.87
C ASP A 258 4.05 9.97 0.52
N TRP A 259 3.04 9.15 0.19
CA TRP A 259 3.17 7.70 -0.08
C TRP A 259 4.23 7.35 -1.14
N ARG A 260 4.60 8.34 -1.96
CA ARG A 260 5.64 8.25 -2.98
C ARG A 260 7.03 8.07 -2.35
N TYR A 261 7.26 8.57 -1.14
CA TYR A 261 8.47 8.26 -0.36
C TYR A 261 8.51 6.79 0.04
N ASP A 262 7.38 6.24 0.53
CA ASP A 262 7.29 4.85 0.97
C ASP A 262 7.57 3.86 -0.17
N LEU A 263 7.14 4.21 -1.38
CA LEU A 263 7.38 3.42 -2.59
C LEU A 263 8.87 3.29 -2.92
N LEU A 264 9.67 4.34 -2.70
CA LEU A 264 11.07 4.41 -3.13
C LEU A 264 12.08 4.20 -1.99
N THR A 265 11.62 3.68 -0.85
CA THR A 265 12.42 3.56 0.40
C THR A 265 13.69 2.71 0.29
N ASN A 266 13.79 1.78 -0.67
CA ASN A 266 14.90 0.83 -0.77
C ASN A 266 15.60 0.85 -2.15
N GLY A 267 16.26 1.96 -2.46
CA GLY A 267 17.03 2.12 -3.70
C GLY A 267 18.13 1.08 -3.92
N THR A 268 18.67 0.47 -2.86
CA THR A 268 19.69 -0.60 -2.93
C THR A 268 19.11 -1.93 -3.44
N ILE A 269 17.92 -2.31 -2.96
CA ILE A 269 17.23 -3.53 -3.43
C ILE A 269 16.78 -3.34 -4.88
N ILE A 270 16.24 -2.16 -5.20
CA ILE A 270 15.84 -1.79 -6.57
C ILE A 270 17.07 -1.80 -7.51
N GLY A 271 18.22 -1.30 -7.05
CA GLY A 271 19.47 -1.31 -7.80
C GLY A 271 20.09 -2.69 -8.02
N SER A 272 19.67 -3.70 -7.25
CA SER A 272 20.13 -5.09 -7.38
C SER A 272 19.28 -5.96 -8.31
N CYS A 273 18.18 -5.42 -8.84
CA CYS A 273 17.28 -6.14 -9.72
C CYS A 273 17.91 -6.39 -11.11
N ARG A 274 17.60 -7.56 -11.70
CA ARG A 274 18.15 -8.03 -12.98
C ARG A 274 17.44 -7.45 -14.22
N SER A 275 16.30 -6.79 -14.01
CA SER A 275 15.50 -6.15 -15.04
C SER A 275 14.68 -4.99 -14.46
N ILE A 276 14.19 -4.09 -15.32
CA ILE A 276 13.27 -3.00 -14.95
C ILE A 276 11.94 -3.55 -14.44
N ASP A 277 11.47 -4.67 -15.02
CA ASP A 277 10.25 -5.33 -14.55
C ASP A 277 10.44 -5.87 -13.13
N ASP A 278 11.55 -6.55 -12.85
CA ASP A 278 11.83 -7.04 -11.50
C ASP A 278 11.94 -5.89 -10.49
N ALA A 279 12.58 -4.79 -10.89
CA ALA A 279 12.66 -3.58 -10.07
C ALA A 279 11.27 -3.02 -9.75
N LEU A 280 10.39 -2.90 -10.75
CA LEU A 280 9.02 -2.43 -10.56
C LEU A 280 8.22 -3.36 -9.63
N ARG A 281 8.28 -4.68 -9.89
CA ARG A 281 7.60 -5.69 -9.06
C ARG A 281 8.06 -5.65 -7.62
N MET A 282 9.37 -5.56 -7.39
CA MET A 282 9.96 -5.52 -6.05
C MET A 282 9.60 -4.23 -5.32
N THR A 283 9.55 -3.10 -6.02
CA THR A 283 9.14 -1.81 -5.47
C THR A 283 7.70 -1.86 -4.96
N ILE A 284 6.76 -2.40 -5.76
CA ILE A 284 5.37 -2.58 -5.33
C ILE A 284 5.28 -3.56 -4.16
N LEU A 285 5.98 -4.70 -4.25
CA LEU A 285 5.95 -5.71 -3.19
C LEU A 285 6.44 -5.15 -1.85
N LEU A 286 7.55 -4.40 -1.85
CA LEU A 286 8.09 -3.76 -0.65
C LEU A 286 7.12 -2.73 -0.06
N TYR A 287 6.47 -1.94 -0.92
CA TYR A 287 5.41 -1.03 -0.49
C TYR A 287 4.31 -1.79 0.26
N TYR A 288 3.73 -2.81 -0.37
CA TYR A 288 2.68 -3.62 0.26
C TYR A 288 3.16 -4.34 1.54
N CYS A 289 4.40 -4.82 1.57
CA CYS A 289 4.99 -5.43 2.76
C CYS A 289 5.06 -4.45 3.95
N ASN A 290 5.36 -3.16 3.72
CA ASN A 290 5.39 -2.18 4.80
C ASN A 290 4.00 -1.96 5.41
N TYR A 291 2.98 -1.78 4.58
CA TYR A 291 1.60 -1.60 5.05
C TYR A 291 1.02 -2.85 5.70
N PHE A 292 1.34 -4.04 5.16
CA PHE A 292 0.93 -5.29 5.78
C PHE A 292 1.64 -5.53 7.11
N LEU A 293 2.94 -5.23 7.21
CA LEU A 293 3.67 -5.35 8.47
C LEU A 293 3.05 -4.44 9.55
N MET A 294 2.70 -3.20 9.20
CA MET A 294 1.99 -2.29 10.10
C MET A 294 0.65 -2.88 10.56
N LEU A 295 -0.17 -3.35 9.61
CA LEU A 295 -1.44 -4.01 9.90
C LEU A 295 -1.25 -5.24 10.81
N LEU A 296 -0.25 -6.07 10.54
CA LEU A 296 0.07 -7.27 11.31
C LEU A 296 0.44 -6.91 12.76
N VAL A 297 1.29 -5.90 12.94
CA VAL A 297 1.71 -5.42 14.27
C VAL A 297 0.52 -4.95 15.09
N ASP A 298 -0.40 -4.19 14.50
CA ASP A 298 -1.56 -3.68 15.24
C ASP A 298 -2.56 -4.80 15.57
N ILE A 299 -2.79 -5.74 14.64
CA ILE A 299 -3.62 -6.91 14.90
C ILE A 299 -3.01 -7.77 16.04
N GLU A 300 -1.70 -7.97 16.04
CA GLU A 300 -0.98 -8.70 17.07
C GLU A 300 -1.01 -7.99 18.44
N ARG A 301 -0.75 -6.68 18.47
CA ARG A 301 -0.82 -5.87 19.71
C ARG A 301 -2.22 -5.91 20.32
N SER A 302 -3.25 -5.86 19.48
CA SER A 302 -4.64 -6.02 19.90
C SER A 302 -5.05 -7.46 20.21
N SER A 303 -4.14 -8.45 20.16
CA SER A 303 -4.44 -9.86 20.47
C SER A 303 -5.61 -10.43 19.64
N LEU A 304 -5.82 -9.89 18.43
CA LEU A 304 -6.94 -10.27 17.55
C LEU A 304 -6.72 -11.64 16.92
N ILE A 305 -5.47 -12.03 16.69
CA ILE A 305 -5.11 -13.35 16.12
C ILE A 305 -5.38 -14.46 17.12
N ASP A 306 -4.93 -14.33 18.37
CA ASP A 306 -5.13 -15.37 19.40
C ASP A 306 -6.62 -15.54 19.74
N SER A 307 -7.35 -14.43 19.86
CA SER A 307 -8.81 -14.46 20.06
C SER A 307 -9.56 -15.04 18.85
N TYR A 308 -9.09 -14.82 17.62
CA TYR A 308 -9.67 -15.46 16.42
C TYR A 308 -9.42 -16.98 16.40
N MET A 309 -8.20 -17.42 16.75
CA MET A 309 -7.89 -18.85 16.88
C MET A 309 -8.78 -19.51 17.94
N PHE A 310 -9.00 -18.82 19.07
CA PHE A 310 -9.92 -19.29 20.10
C PHE A 310 -11.37 -19.36 19.59
N LEU A 311 -11.86 -18.30 18.92
CA LEU A 311 -13.19 -18.24 18.33
C LEU A 311 -13.45 -19.44 17.40
N MET A 312 -12.50 -19.77 16.52
CA MET A 312 -12.63 -20.88 15.58
C MET A 312 -12.54 -22.27 16.24
N SER A 313 -11.91 -22.36 17.41
CA SER A 313 -11.82 -23.61 18.18
C SER A 313 -13.04 -23.89 19.05
N ASN A 314 -13.91 -22.89 19.27
CA ASN A 314 -15.06 -23.01 20.17
C ASN A 314 -16.23 -23.72 19.50
N THR A 315 -16.74 -24.75 20.17
CA THR A 315 -17.88 -25.55 19.70
C THR A 315 -19.24 -25.03 20.21
N ASN A 316 -19.26 -24.14 21.20
CA ASN A 316 -20.49 -23.58 21.76
C ASN A 316 -21.00 -22.41 20.91
N ALA A 317 -22.13 -22.62 20.22
CA ALA A 317 -22.73 -21.64 19.30
C ALA A 317 -23.10 -20.31 19.97
N ASN A 318 -23.54 -20.32 21.24
CA ASN A 318 -23.93 -19.10 21.95
C ASN A 318 -22.70 -18.26 22.35
N ILE A 319 -21.62 -18.93 22.78
CA ILE A 319 -20.35 -18.24 23.07
C ILE A 319 -19.75 -17.71 21.76
N TYR A 320 -19.81 -18.51 20.69
CA TYR A 320 -19.30 -18.12 19.37
C TYR A 320 -19.94 -16.83 18.88
N GLU A 321 -21.27 -16.70 18.86
CA GLU A 321 -21.93 -15.49 18.38
C GLU A 321 -21.62 -14.25 19.24
N ASN A 322 -21.58 -14.40 20.57
CA ASN A 322 -21.22 -13.28 21.45
C ASN A 322 -19.76 -12.85 21.27
N LEU A 323 -18.82 -13.79 21.24
CA LEU A 323 -17.41 -13.51 21.00
C LEU A 323 -17.17 -12.92 19.62
N LYS A 324 -17.89 -13.39 18.60
CA LYS A 324 -17.84 -12.88 17.24
C LYS A 324 -18.23 -11.40 17.18
N CYS A 325 -19.34 -11.02 17.80
CA CYS A 325 -19.75 -9.61 17.91
C CYS A 325 -18.67 -8.75 18.58
N ILE A 326 -18.15 -9.21 19.73
CA ILE A 326 -17.08 -8.51 20.46
C ILE A 326 -15.82 -8.37 19.60
N TRP A 327 -15.47 -9.42 18.86
CA TRP A 327 -14.29 -9.47 18.01
C TRP A 327 -14.39 -8.47 16.85
N PHE A 328 -15.52 -8.41 16.14
CA PHE A 328 -15.71 -7.44 15.06
C PHE A 328 -15.76 -5.99 15.55
N ASP A 329 -16.36 -5.72 16.71
CA ASP A 329 -16.34 -4.38 17.31
C ASP A 329 -14.90 -3.96 17.67
N CYS A 330 -14.12 -4.85 18.29
CA CYS A 330 -12.73 -4.58 18.64
C CYS A 330 -11.81 -4.45 17.41
N LEU A 331 -12.08 -5.22 16.36
CA LEU A 331 -11.40 -5.11 15.07
C LEU A 331 -11.63 -3.71 14.48
N LYS A 332 -12.88 -3.25 14.45
CA LYS A 332 -13.23 -1.91 13.96
C LYS A 332 -12.52 -0.82 14.75
N LEU A 333 -12.54 -0.90 16.08
CA LEU A 333 -11.84 0.07 16.94
C LEU A 333 -10.33 0.08 16.68
N THR A 334 -9.69 -1.09 16.55
CA THR A 334 -8.25 -1.21 16.25
C THR A 334 -7.91 -0.52 14.93
N PHE A 335 -8.79 -0.68 13.94
CA PHE A 335 -8.64 -0.07 12.62
C PHE A 335 -8.91 1.43 12.58
N GLU A 336 -9.72 1.96 13.50
CA GLU A 336 -9.95 3.40 13.68
C GLU A 336 -8.80 4.08 14.45
N SER A 337 -8.21 3.38 15.43
CA SER A 337 -7.12 3.89 16.27
C SER A 337 -5.72 3.67 15.68
N MET A 338 -5.61 3.02 14.53
CA MET A 338 -4.34 2.70 13.88
C MET A 338 -3.53 3.97 13.62
N GLU A 339 -2.35 4.08 14.23
CA GLU A 339 -1.42 5.18 13.94
C GLU A 339 -0.86 5.00 12.53
N GLN A 340 -1.30 5.85 11.60
CA GLN A 340 -0.95 5.77 10.18
C GLN A 340 0.48 6.27 9.86
N LYS A 341 1.42 6.11 10.80
CA LYS A 341 2.83 6.45 10.60
C LYS A 341 3.61 5.18 10.29
N ILE A 342 4.10 5.09 9.05
CA ILE A 342 4.99 3.99 8.65
C ILE A 342 6.31 4.17 9.39
N THR A 343 6.55 3.30 10.36
CA THR A 343 7.89 3.10 10.87
C THR A 343 8.64 2.30 9.80
N CYS A 344 9.54 2.97 9.07
CA CYS A 344 10.54 2.31 8.21
C CYS A 344 11.57 1.53 9.05
N MET A 345 11.10 0.74 10.01
CA MET A 345 11.94 -0.12 10.83
C MET A 345 12.16 -1.43 10.08
N ASN A 346 13.42 -1.83 9.99
CA ASN A 346 13.82 -3.10 9.38
C ASN A 346 13.29 -4.29 10.18
N THR A 347 13.16 -4.13 11.50
CA THR A 347 12.65 -5.14 12.43
C THR A 347 11.73 -4.49 13.46
N ILE A 348 10.61 -5.15 13.78
CA ILE A 348 9.68 -4.71 14.82
C ILE A 348 9.58 -5.81 15.86
N GLU A 349 9.77 -5.47 17.13
CA GLU A 349 9.65 -6.41 18.24
C GLU A 349 8.21 -6.40 18.79
N ILE A 350 7.64 -7.60 18.95
CA ILE A 350 6.28 -7.81 19.44
C ILE A 350 6.36 -8.70 20.69
N SER A 351 5.98 -8.15 21.84
CA SER A 351 5.87 -8.91 23.09
C SER A 351 4.61 -9.79 23.07
N LEU A 352 4.79 -11.11 23.17
CA LEU A 352 3.70 -12.08 23.13
C LEU A 352 3.30 -12.55 24.53
N ILE A 353 1.99 -12.68 24.71
CA ILE A 353 1.36 -13.42 25.81
C ILE A 353 0.43 -14.42 25.13
N PHE A 354 0.67 -15.71 25.35
CA PHE A 354 -0.05 -16.76 24.62
C PHE A 354 -1.45 -17.01 25.20
N TYR A 355 -2.33 -17.58 24.37
CA TYR A 355 -3.64 -18.12 24.74
C TYR A 355 -4.63 -17.10 25.30
N LEU A 356 -4.53 -15.84 24.88
CA LEU A 356 -5.53 -14.82 25.13
C LEU A 356 -6.82 -15.13 24.34
N ARG A 357 -7.96 -15.09 25.01
CA ARG A 357 -9.26 -15.51 24.49
C ARG A 357 -10.08 -14.34 23.94
N LEU A 358 -9.99 -13.18 24.57
CA LEU A 358 -10.66 -11.95 24.19
C LEU A 358 -9.71 -11.01 23.45
N PRO A 359 -10.24 -10.27 22.46
CA PRO A 359 -9.47 -9.24 21.76
C PRO A 359 -9.18 -8.07 22.70
N ARG A 360 -8.03 -7.41 22.53
CA ARG A 360 -7.59 -6.21 23.27
C ARG A 360 -7.51 -6.37 24.79
N SER A 361 -7.36 -7.60 25.29
CA SER A 361 -7.24 -7.89 26.72
C SER A 361 -6.08 -7.15 27.41
N LYS A 362 -4.96 -6.92 26.71
CA LYS A 362 -3.83 -6.09 27.19
C LYS A 362 -4.23 -4.64 27.45
N PHE A 363 -4.99 -4.02 26.54
CA PHE A 363 -5.47 -2.65 26.72
C PHE A 363 -6.47 -2.57 27.89
N GLU A 364 -7.34 -3.56 28.05
CA GLU A 364 -8.24 -3.62 29.20
C GLU A 364 -7.45 -3.71 30.52
N ARG A 365 -6.38 -4.51 30.53
CA ARG A 365 -5.50 -4.64 31.69
C ARG A 365 -4.82 -3.31 32.06
N GLU A 366 -4.37 -2.54 31.07
CA GLU A 366 -3.80 -1.21 31.29
C GLU A 366 -4.82 -0.27 31.96
N ILE A 367 -6.10 -0.35 31.56
CA ILE A 367 -7.18 0.43 32.19
C ILE A 367 -7.39 0.00 33.64
N ILE A 368 -7.43 -1.31 33.91
CA ILE A 368 -7.51 -1.85 35.28
C ILE A 368 -6.30 -1.37 36.10
N HIS A 369 -5.10 -1.38 35.53
CA HIS A 369 -3.89 -0.91 36.19
C HIS A 369 -3.98 0.59 36.53
N GLN A 370 -4.47 1.42 35.62
CA GLN A 370 -4.68 2.85 35.85
C GLN A 370 -5.71 3.09 36.96
N ILE A 371 -6.82 2.34 36.98
CA ILE A 371 -7.82 2.41 38.04
C ILE A 371 -7.19 2.04 39.39
N ASN A 372 -6.43 0.96 39.45
CA ASN A 372 -5.72 0.52 40.66
C ASN A 372 -4.68 1.54 41.15
N GLN A 373 -3.97 2.20 40.24
CA GLN A 373 -3.06 3.29 40.60
C GLN A 373 -3.80 4.50 41.20
N MET A 374 -4.97 4.85 40.65
CA MET A 374 -5.80 5.95 41.17
C MET A 374 -6.39 5.62 42.56
N ILE A 375 -6.67 4.34 42.83
CA ILE A 375 -7.09 3.90 44.17
C ILE A 375 -5.92 3.97 45.16
N LYS A 376 -4.72 3.56 44.75
CA LYS A 376 -3.51 3.56 45.60
C LYS A 376 -2.91 4.95 45.84
N LYS A 377 -3.13 5.90 44.92
CA LYS A 377 -2.78 7.31 45.05
C LYS A 377 -4.07 8.13 45.15
N PRO A 378 -4.71 8.19 46.32
CA PRO A 378 -5.88 9.04 46.48
C PRO A 378 -5.45 10.48 46.22
N ASP A 379 -5.97 11.09 45.16
CA ASP A 379 -6.11 12.54 45.12
C ASP A 379 -6.77 12.98 46.43
N GLU A 380 -6.46 14.19 46.91
CA GLU A 380 -6.95 14.79 48.16
C GLU A 380 -8.50 14.77 48.34
N ASN A 381 -9.24 14.29 47.34
CA ASN A 381 -10.70 14.14 47.28
C ASN A 381 -11.25 12.72 47.47
N ILE A 382 -10.41 11.68 47.62
CA ILE A 382 -10.88 10.33 47.98
C ILE A 382 -10.73 10.16 49.49
N ASP A 383 -11.87 10.24 50.17
CA ASP A 383 -11.99 10.08 51.62
C ASP A 383 -11.33 8.75 52.04
N ARG A 384 -10.25 8.81 52.85
CA ARG A 384 -9.45 7.64 53.26
C ARG A 384 -10.22 6.60 54.07
N ASN A 385 -11.50 6.86 54.34
CA ASN A 385 -12.43 6.05 55.12
C ASN A 385 -13.57 5.43 54.28
N LEU A 386 -13.45 5.38 52.95
CA LEU A 386 -14.38 4.61 52.14
C LEU A 386 -14.24 3.12 52.48
N ALA A 387 -15.28 2.53 53.07
CA ALA A 387 -15.38 1.08 53.28
C ALA A 387 -15.08 0.33 51.96
N ASP A 388 -14.46 -0.85 52.07
CA ASP A 388 -14.02 -1.67 50.92
C ASP A 388 -15.11 -1.83 49.85
N ASP A 389 -16.38 -2.00 50.26
CA ASP A 389 -17.54 -2.09 49.36
C ASP A 389 -17.76 -0.83 48.48
N LYS A 390 -17.48 0.37 49.02
CA LYS A 390 -17.61 1.63 48.26
C LYS A 390 -16.46 1.85 47.29
N LEU A 391 -15.26 1.36 47.63
CA LEU A 391 -14.10 1.36 46.74
C LEU A 391 -14.33 0.41 45.56
N LEU A 392 -14.88 -0.78 45.83
CA LEU A 392 -15.24 -1.76 44.81
C LEU A 392 -16.30 -1.21 43.85
N CYS A 393 -17.38 -0.63 44.37
CA CYS A 393 -18.39 0.04 43.56
C CYS A 393 -17.83 1.18 42.70
N PHE A 394 -16.88 1.95 43.22
CA PHE A 394 -16.21 3.01 42.45
C PHE A 394 -15.36 2.42 41.32
N ALA A 395 -14.54 1.41 41.61
CA ALA A 395 -13.70 0.73 40.63
C ALA A 395 -14.54 0.12 39.50
N MET A 396 -15.59 -0.62 39.85
CA MET A 396 -16.51 -1.25 38.90
C MET A 396 -17.23 -0.23 38.02
N LYS A 397 -17.73 0.86 38.59
CA LYS A 397 -18.38 1.93 37.82
C LYS A 397 -17.41 2.61 36.86
N LYS A 398 -16.15 2.76 37.25
CA LYS A 398 -15.10 3.36 36.41
C LYS A 398 -14.67 2.40 35.30
N LEU A 399 -14.50 1.12 35.60
CA LEU A 399 -14.20 0.08 34.62
C LEU A 399 -15.29 0.00 33.55
N ARG A 400 -16.56 -0.09 33.94
CA ARG A 400 -17.70 -0.11 32.99
C ARG A 400 -17.74 1.10 32.05
N ARG A 401 -17.26 2.26 32.52
CA ARG A 401 -17.22 3.49 31.71
C ARG A 401 -16.01 3.59 30.79
N SER A 402 -14.88 2.99 31.18
CA SER A 402 -13.61 3.13 30.49
C SER A 402 -13.19 1.89 29.69
N SER A 403 -13.83 0.74 29.93
CA SER A 403 -13.51 -0.54 29.31
C SER A 403 -13.39 -0.44 27.79
N VAL A 404 -12.39 -1.14 27.25
CA VAL A 404 -12.12 -1.24 25.82
C VAL A 404 -13.29 -1.91 25.08
N TYR A 405 -14.05 -2.75 25.78
CA TYR A 405 -15.20 -3.47 25.25
C TYR A 405 -16.47 -2.60 25.16
N GLY A 406 -16.45 -1.37 25.70
CA GLY A 406 -17.56 -0.41 25.59
C GLY A 406 -18.89 -1.00 26.07
N LYS A 407 -19.89 -1.06 25.17
CA LYS A 407 -21.22 -1.63 25.50
C LYS A 407 -21.19 -3.13 25.79
N ASN A 408 -20.18 -3.85 25.29
CA ASN A 408 -20.09 -5.29 25.44
C ASN A 408 -19.58 -5.72 26.82
N ILE A 409 -19.04 -4.79 27.64
CA ILE A 409 -18.56 -5.12 29.00
C ILE A 409 -19.69 -5.62 29.90
N GLU A 410 -20.90 -5.06 29.75
CA GLU A 410 -22.07 -5.52 30.50
C GLU A 410 -22.50 -6.92 30.06
N THR A 411 -22.39 -7.24 28.77
CA THR A 411 -22.65 -8.59 28.27
C THR A 411 -21.65 -9.60 28.82
N ILE A 412 -20.37 -9.21 28.93
CA ILE A 412 -19.31 -10.04 29.53
C ILE A 412 -19.60 -10.29 31.02
N PHE A 413 -19.95 -9.25 31.79
CA PHE A 413 -20.20 -9.38 33.23
C PHE A 413 -21.49 -10.12 33.57
N ASN A 414 -22.53 -10.02 32.73
CA ASN A 414 -23.81 -10.68 32.95
C ASN A 414 -23.81 -12.16 32.48
N ASN A 415 -22.83 -12.58 31.68
CA ASN A 415 -22.69 -13.95 31.21
C ASN A 415 -21.49 -14.63 31.88
N PHE A 416 -21.76 -15.58 32.77
CA PHE A 416 -20.73 -16.30 33.53
C PHE A 416 -19.66 -16.95 32.65
N GLU A 417 -20.04 -17.54 31.50
CA GLU A 417 -19.08 -18.22 30.62
C GLU A 417 -18.13 -17.22 29.94
N LEU A 418 -18.64 -16.05 29.52
CA LEU A 418 -17.82 -14.98 28.95
C LEU A 418 -16.92 -14.35 30.02
N PHE A 419 -17.44 -14.19 31.24
CA PHE A 419 -16.66 -13.69 32.36
C PHE A 419 -15.48 -14.59 32.70
N GLU A 420 -15.64 -15.92 32.67
CA GLU A 420 -14.53 -16.86 32.91
C GLU A 420 -13.42 -16.72 31.85
N HIS A 421 -13.77 -16.41 30.60
CA HIS A 421 -12.78 -16.10 29.56
C HIS A 421 -12.11 -14.73 29.77
N TYR A 422 -12.87 -13.72 30.20
CA TYR A 422 -12.33 -12.42 30.58
C TYR A 422 -11.34 -12.53 31.75
N TYR A 423 -11.74 -13.24 32.81
CA TYR A 423 -10.94 -13.43 34.00
C TYR A 423 -9.67 -14.23 33.71
N HIS A 424 -9.77 -15.28 32.88
CA HIS A 424 -8.62 -16.02 32.39
C HIS A 424 -7.55 -15.11 31.77
N ASP A 425 -7.97 -14.20 30.89
CA ASP A 425 -7.04 -13.32 30.19
C ASP A 425 -6.40 -12.30 31.13
N GLN A 426 -7.19 -11.71 32.05
CA GLN A 426 -6.65 -10.77 33.03
C GLN A 426 -5.62 -11.43 33.96
N LEU A 427 -5.86 -12.69 34.36
CA LEU A 427 -4.89 -13.47 35.13
C LEU A 427 -3.65 -13.83 34.32
N ALA A 428 -3.81 -14.24 33.06
CA ALA A 428 -2.68 -14.59 32.19
C ALA A 428 -1.73 -13.39 32.04
N ILE A 429 -2.28 -12.20 31.84
CA ILE A 429 -1.48 -10.97 31.72
C ILE A 429 -0.85 -10.59 33.06
N LEU A 430 -1.58 -10.68 34.18
CA LEU A 430 -1.02 -10.42 35.51
C LEU A 430 0.16 -11.34 35.85
N LEU A 431 0.04 -12.64 35.55
CA LEU A 431 1.11 -13.60 35.79
C LEU A 431 2.36 -13.27 34.97
N ASP A 432 2.19 -12.85 33.71
CA ASP A 432 3.28 -12.38 32.85
C ASP A 432 3.93 -11.08 33.40
N GLU A 433 3.11 -10.10 33.84
CA GLU A 433 3.57 -8.85 34.48
C GLU A 433 4.41 -9.09 35.74
N VAL A 434 3.97 -10.02 36.61
CA VAL A 434 4.63 -10.34 37.89
C VAL A 434 5.76 -11.36 37.71
N ARG A 435 5.94 -11.88 36.50
CA ARG A 435 6.93 -12.90 36.15
C ARG A 435 6.77 -14.21 36.94
N ILE A 436 5.53 -14.72 37.03
CA ILE A 436 5.22 -16.02 37.66
C ILE A 436 4.87 -17.06 36.59
N ASP A 437 5.77 -18.00 36.33
CA ASP A 437 5.64 -18.98 35.24
C ASP A 437 5.44 -20.43 35.66
N HIS A 438 5.69 -20.77 36.92
CA HIS A 438 5.54 -22.14 37.41
C HIS A 438 4.08 -22.52 37.72
N LEU A 439 3.18 -21.53 37.73
CA LEU A 439 1.76 -21.73 38.00
C LEU A 439 1.01 -21.72 36.67
N THR A 440 0.33 -22.82 36.37
CA THR A 440 -0.60 -22.82 35.23
C THR A 440 -1.74 -21.84 35.53
N ILE A 441 -2.26 -21.17 34.49
CA ILE A 441 -3.40 -20.25 34.63
C ILE A 441 -4.58 -20.97 35.28
N SER A 442 -4.81 -22.24 34.92
CA SER A 442 -5.85 -23.09 35.52
C SER A 442 -5.61 -23.37 37.01
N PHE A 443 -4.36 -23.50 37.45
CA PHE A 443 -4.02 -23.65 38.86
C PHE A 443 -4.23 -22.33 39.62
N ALA A 444 -3.76 -21.20 39.07
CA ALA A 444 -3.94 -19.88 39.66
C ALA A 444 -5.43 -19.53 39.79
N GLN A 445 -6.22 -19.82 38.75
CA GLN A 445 -7.68 -19.70 38.78
C GLN A 445 -8.27 -20.53 39.92
N ARG A 446 -7.96 -21.83 39.99
CA ARG A 446 -8.49 -22.71 41.05
C ARG A 446 -8.09 -22.25 42.45
N LEU A 447 -6.87 -21.72 42.62
CA LEU A 447 -6.41 -21.18 43.89
C LEU A 447 -7.24 -19.96 44.30
N LEU A 448 -7.45 -19.02 43.39
CA LEU A 448 -8.18 -17.77 43.64
C LEU A 448 -9.69 -17.98 43.76
N THR A 449 -10.26 -18.97 43.06
CA THR A 449 -11.69 -19.28 43.08
C THR A 449 -12.06 -20.42 44.05
N SER A 450 -11.10 -20.99 44.77
CA SER A 450 -11.35 -22.06 45.76
C SER A 450 -12.20 -21.59 46.96
N ASN A 451 -12.40 -20.28 47.11
CA ASN A 451 -13.29 -19.68 48.10
C ASN A 451 -14.65 -19.38 47.45
N PRO A 452 -15.71 -20.19 47.69
CA PRO A 452 -16.99 -20.11 46.96
C PRO A 452 -17.85 -18.87 47.29
N ILE A 453 -17.37 -17.99 48.17
CA ILE A 453 -18.09 -16.82 48.67
C ILE A 453 -17.78 -15.56 47.82
N LEU A 454 -16.73 -15.58 47.00
CA LEU A 454 -16.30 -14.42 46.21
C LEU A 454 -17.26 -14.19 45.03
N THR A 455 -17.88 -13.02 45.00
CA THR A 455 -18.71 -12.54 43.88
C THR A 455 -17.84 -12.26 42.65
N ILE A 456 -18.47 -12.07 41.49
CA ILE A 456 -17.78 -11.64 40.24
C ILE A 456 -16.97 -10.37 40.50
N GLU A 457 -17.46 -9.48 41.36
CA GLU A 457 -16.81 -8.23 41.73
C GLU A 457 -15.60 -8.48 42.63
N ASP A 458 -15.66 -9.46 43.55
CA ASP A 458 -14.52 -9.80 44.42
C ASP A 458 -13.40 -10.56 43.68
N LYS A 459 -13.73 -11.19 42.55
CA LYS A 459 -12.74 -11.90 41.70
C LYS A 459 -11.92 -10.95 40.84
N LEU A 460 -12.46 -9.78 40.50
CA LEU A 460 -11.86 -8.75 39.64
C LEU A 460 -10.90 -7.85 40.43
#